data_AF-A0A1H7LYE1-F1
#
_entry.id   AF-A0A1H7LYE1-F1
#
_cell.length_a   1.000
_cell.length_b   1.000
_cell.length_c   1.000
_cell.angle_alpha   90.00
_cell.angle_beta   90.00
_cell.angle_gamma   90.00
#
_symmetry.space_group_name_H-M   'P 1'
#
loop_
_entity.id
_entity.type
_entity.pdbx_description
1 polymer ?
#
loop_
_entity_poly.entity_id
_entity_poly.type
_entity_poly.pdbx_seq_one_letter_code
_entity_poly.pdbx_strand_id
1 'polypeptide(L)'
;MTDTMQNTAETMQAKAEGAMGKGKQAFDDMTAFGQGNVEAMVESTRVAFKGMEAMAQARAAFAKQSFDATVQTLKSMAEVRSPADLFKLQGEYLRTSMDALVAETSRSTEATLKLVGEIAQPIQNRVAIAAEKVRTAA
;
A
#
# COMPACT_ATOMS: atom_id res chain seq x y z
N MET A 1 -4.77 25.69 -62.70
CA MET A 1 -4.01 26.47 -61.68
C MET A 1 -4.85 26.74 -60.44
N THR A 2 -6.14 27.09 -60.61
CA THR A 2 -7.09 27.32 -59.50
C THR A 2 -7.34 26.06 -58.64
N ASP A 3 -7.55 24.89 -59.25
CA ASP A 3 -7.79 23.64 -58.51
C ASP A 3 -6.56 23.18 -57.70
N THR A 4 -5.36 23.37 -58.24
CA THR A 4 -4.10 23.05 -57.54
C THR A 4 -3.90 23.95 -56.33
N MET A 5 -4.23 25.24 -56.43
CA MET A 5 -4.16 26.18 -55.30
C MET A 5 -5.21 25.89 -54.23
N GLN A 6 -6.44 25.57 -54.62
CA GLN A 6 -7.52 25.24 -53.68
C GLN A 6 -7.23 23.95 -52.91
N ASN A 7 -6.78 22.90 -53.60
CA ASN A 7 -6.41 21.63 -52.98
C ASN A 7 -5.18 21.77 -52.05
N THR A 8 -4.26 22.68 -52.39
CA THR A 8 -3.12 23.02 -51.53
C THR A 8 -3.56 23.78 -50.27
N ALA A 9 -4.50 24.72 -50.39
CA ALA A 9 -5.05 25.46 -49.25
C ALA A 9 -5.83 24.53 -48.29
N GLU A 10 -6.67 23.64 -48.82
CA GLU A 10 -7.41 22.62 -48.05
C GLU A 10 -6.47 21.66 -47.32
N THR A 11 -5.40 21.21 -47.99
CA THR A 11 -4.37 20.36 -47.37
C THR A 11 -3.61 21.09 -46.25
N MET A 12 -3.30 22.38 -46.44
CA MET A 12 -2.66 23.19 -45.39
C MET A 12 -3.59 23.40 -44.19
N GLN A 13 -4.87 23.66 -44.43
CA GLN A 13 -5.87 23.83 -43.38
C GLN A 13 -6.06 22.52 -42.59
N ALA A 14 -6.20 21.37 -43.26
CA ALA A 14 -6.31 20.07 -42.61
C ALA A 14 -5.04 19.71 -41.81
N LYS A 15 -3.85 20.05 -42.30
CA LYS A 15 -2.59 19.89 -41.54
C LYS A 15 -2.53 20.82 -40.33
N ALA A 16 -2.99 22.07 -40.46
CA ALA A 16 -3.03 23.03 -39.36
C ALA A 16 -4.00 22.58 -38.26
N GLU A 17 -5.21 22.14 -38.63
CA GLU A 17 -6.20 21.57 -37.71
C GLU A 17 -5.69 20.30 -37.04
N GLY A 18 -5.07 19.39 -37.79
CA GLY A 18 -4.45 18.18 -37.25
C GLY A 18 -3.27 18.47 -36.31
N ALA A 19 -2.44 19.47 -36.62
CA ALA A 19 -1.34 19.90 -35.75
C ALA A 19 -1.86 20.56 -34.46
N MET A 20 -2.89 21.39 -34.57
CA MET A 20 -3.53 22.04 -33.42
C MET A 20 -4.23 21.01 -32.51
N GLY A 21 -4.91 20.03 -33.08
CA GLY A 21 -5.51 18.90 -32.35
C GLY A 21 -4.47 18.07 -31.60
N LYS A 22 -3.35 17.73 -32.25
CA LYS A 22 -2.22 17.03 -31.60
C LYS A 22 -1.59 17.86 -30.47
N GLY A 23 -1.42 19.16 -30.68
CA GLY A 23 -0.88 20.07 -29.65
C GLY A 23 -1.78 20.14 -28.41
N LYS A 24 -3.09 20.26 -28.62
CA LYS A 24 -4.09 20.22 -27.53
C LYS A 24 -4.06 18.89 -26.79
N GLN A 25 -4.05 17.78 -27.52
CA GLN A 25 -4.00 16.44 -26.93
C GLN A 25 -2.73 16.22 -26.09
N ALA A 26 -1.56 16.65 -26.58
CA ALA A 26 -0.30 16.56 -25.84
C ALA A 26 -0.33 17.39 -24.55
N PHE A 27 -0.95 18.57 -24.57
CA PHE A 27 -1.13 19.41 -23.39
C PHE A 27 -2.09 18.78 -22.37
N ASP A 28 -3.22 18.24 -22.82
CA ASP A 28 -4.19 17.53 -21.98
C ASP A 28 -3.54 16.29 -21.33
N ASP A 29 -2.75 15.53 -22.09
CA ASP A 29 -1.99 14.36 -21.59
C ASP A 29 -0.92 14.74 -20.56
N MET A 30 -0.20 15.85 -20.76
CA MET A 30 0.80 16.34 -19.81
C MET A 30 0.16 16.77 -18.50
N THR A 31 -0.99 17.46 -18.57
CA THR A 31 -1.76 17.89 -17.40
C THR A 31 -2.28 16.68 -16.62
N ALA A 32 -2.89 15.71 -17.30
CA ALA A 32 -3.39 14.47 -16.69
C ALA A 32 -2.26 13.65 -16.07
N PHE A 33 -1.08 13.61 -16.71
CA PHE A 33 0.10 12.95 -16.15
C PHE A 33 0.58 13.62 -14.86
N GLY A 34 0.62 14.96 -14.83
CA GLY A 34 0.95 15.73 -13.62
C GLY A 34 -0.05 15.50 -12.49
N GLN A 35 -1.34 15.55 -12.78
CA GLN A 35 -2.41 15.27 -11.81
C GLN A 35 -2.27 13.86 -11.20
N GLY A 36 -2.07 12.84 -12.04
CA GLY A 36 -1.90 11.48 -11.57
C GLY A 36 -0.68 11.28 -10.65
N ASN A 37 0.37 12.11 -10.75
CA ASN A 37 1.50 12.05 -9.84
C ASN A 37 1.14 12.60 -8.44
N VAL A 38 0.35 13.67 -8.39
CA VAL A 38 -0.16 14.22 -7.12
C VAL A 38 -1.12 13.24 -6.46
N GLU A 39 -2.04 12.65 -7.23
CA GLU A 39 -2.96 11.62 -6.74
C GLU A 39 -2.20 10.41 -6.18
N ALA A 40 -1.13 9.97 -6.85
CA ALA A 40 -0.31 8.87 -6.35
C ALA A 40 0.36 9.21 -5.01
N MET A 41 0.85 10.43 -4.82
CA MET A 41 1.41 10.86 -3.53
C MET A 41 0.35 10.88 -2.43
N VAL A 42 -0.84 11.42 -2.73
CA VAL A 42 -1.97 11.44 -1.80
C VAL A 42 -2.40 10.03 -1.41
N GLU A 43 -2.47 9.12 -2.37
CA GLU A 43 -2.81 7.72 -2.13
C GLU A 43 -1.73 7.01 -1.30
N SER A 44 -0.44 7.20 -1.61
CA SER A 44 0.67 6.70 -0.78
C SER A 44 0.59 7.19 0.67
N THR A 45 0.28 8.48 0.87
CA THR A 45 0.07 9.06 2.20
C THR A 45 -1.15 8.44 2.90
N ARG A 46 -2.27 8.27 2.18
CA ARG A 46 -3.48 7.62 2.71
C ARG A 46 -3.21 6.19 3.14
N VAL A 47 -2.45 5.43 2.36
CA VAL A 47 -2.02 4.07 2.69
C VAL A 47 -1.15 4.07 3.94
N ALA A 48 -0.17 4.97 4.04
CA ALA A 48 0.66 5.10 5.24
C ALA A 48 -0.18 5.35 6.50
N PHE A 49 -1.16 6.26 6.44
CA PHE A 49 -2.09 6.51 7.55
C PHE A 49 -2.90 5.28 7.94
N LYS A 50 -3.48 4.56 6.96
CA LYS A 50 -4.19 3.30 7.23
C LYS A 50 -3.29 2.23 7.85
N GLY A 51 -2.04 2.17 7.42
CA GLY A 51 -1.03 1.28 8.01
C GLY A 51 -0.78 1.59 9.48
N MET A 52 -0.66 2.87 9.84
CA MET A 52 -0.52 3.29 11.23
C MET A 52 -1.74 2.94 12.07
N GLU A 53 -2.95 3.15 11.53
CA GLU A 53 -4.20 2.77 12.19
C GLU A 53 -4.26 1.26 12.44
N ALA A 54 -3.97 0.44 11.43
CA ALA A 54 -3.94 -1.02 11.55
C ALA A 54 -2.92 -1.49 12.59
N MET A 55 -1.75 -0.88 12.65
CA MET A 55 -0.75 -1.17 13.68
C MET A 55 -1.23 -0.79 15.10
N ALA A 56 -1.98 0.30 15.25
CA ALA A 56 -2.56 0.68 16.54
C ALA A 56 -3.64 -0.31 16.98
N GLN A 57 -4.52 -0.71 16.06
CA GLN A 57 -5.56 -1.73 16.31
C GLN A 57 -4.93 -3.08 16.70
N ALA A 58 -3.86 -3.49 16.01
CA ALA A 58 -3.13 -4.72 16.34
C ALA A 58 -2.54 -4.70 17.76
N ARG A 59 -1.97 -3.56 18.18
CA ARG A 59 -1.48 -3.39 19.57
C ARG A 59 -2.60 -3.45 20.59
N ALA A 60 -3.75 -2.83 20.31
CA ALA A 60 -4.91 -2.90 21.20
C ALA A 60 -5.43 -4.34 21.34
N ALA A 61 -5.50 -5.09 20.24
CA ALA A 61 -5.88 -6.51 20.25
C ALA A 61 -4.91 -7.35 21.07
N PHE A 62 -3.60 -7.15 20.90
CA PHE A 62 -2.57 -7.83 21.69
C PHE A 62 -2.67 -7.52 23.19
N ALA A 63 -2.93 -6.26 23.55
CA ALA A 63 -3.14 -5.87 24.95
C ALA A 63 -4.34 -6.59 25.58
N LYS A 64 -5.45 -6.70 24.84
CA LYS A 64 -6.63 -7.47 25.29
C LYS A 64 -6.29 -8.94 25.47
N GLN A 65 -5.61 -9.55 24.51
CA GLN A 65 -5.17 -10.95 24.59
C GLN A 65 -4.26 -11.19 25.81
N SER A 66 -3.33 -10.26 26.07
CA SER A 66 -2.41 -10.34 27.22
C SER A 66 -3.16 -10.27 28.55
N PHE A 67 -4.20 -9.43 28.64
CA PHE A 67 -5.07 -9.37 29.81
C PHE A 67 -5.83 -10.69 30.02
N ASP A 68 -6.44 -11.23 28.97
CA ASP A 68 -7.18 -12.50 29.03
C ASP A 68 -6.25 -13.66 29.45
N ALA A 69 -5.01 -13.69 28.94
CA ALA A 69 -3.98 -14.67 29.32
C ALA A 69 -3.54 -14.54 30.80
N THR A 70 -3.45 -13.31 31.30
CA THR A 70 -3.13 -13.06 32.72
C THR A 70 -4.24 -13.57 33.62
N VAL A 71 -5.51 -13.28 33.29
CA VAL A 71 -6.67 -13.78 34.03
C VAL A 71 -6.72 -15.30 34.03
N GLN A 72 -6.41 -15.95 32.90
CA GLN A 72 -6.30 -17.40 32.84
C GLN A 72 -5.20 -17.93 33.77
N THR A 73 -4.02 -17.33 33.73
CA THR A 73 -2.89 -17.76 34.58
C THR A 73 -3.26 -17.67 36.07
N LEU A 74 -3.91 -16.59 36.50
CA LEU A 74 -4.39 -16.43 37.88
C LEU A 74 -5.38 -17.53 38.28
N LYS A 75 -6.31 -17.90 37.39
CA LYS A 75 -7.24 -19.02 37.62
C LYS A 75 -6.48 -20.33 37.76
N SER A 76 -5.55 -20.62 36.84
CA SER A 76 -4.75 -21.84 36.89
C SER A 76 -3.88 -21.92 38.15
N MET A 77 -3.35 -20.79 38.63
CA MET A 77 -2.61 -20.73 39.90
C MET A 77 -3.49 -21.10 41.11
N ALA A 78 -4.75 -20.68 41.13
CA ALA A 78 -5.69 -21.01 42.20
C ALA A 78 -6.06 -22.50 42.25
N GLU A 79 -5.85 -23.24 41.16
CA GLU A 79 -6.13 -24.67 41.03
C GLU A 79 -4.93 -25.56 41.37
N VAL A 80 -3.74 -25.00 41.61
CA VAL A 80 -2.52 -25.75 41.95
C VAL A 80 -2.67 -26.43 43.32
N ARG A 81 -2.54 -27.75 43.37
CA ARG A 81 -2.66 -28.55 44.61
C ARG A 81 -1.37 -29.27 45.01
N SER A 82 -0.39 -29.35 44.10
CA SER A 82 0.87 -30.05 44.32
C SER A 82 2.06 -29.37 43.62
N PRO A 83 3.31 -29.67 44.02
CA PRO A 83 4.50 -29.19 43.31
C PRO A 83 4.54 -29.63 41.83
N ALA A 84 4.00 -30.82 41.51
CA ALA A 84 3.93 -31.29 40.13
C ALA A 84 3.01 -30.40 39.26
N ASP A 85 1.87 -29.97 39.81
CA ASP A 85 0.95 -29.04 39.13
C ASP A 85 1.62 -27.69 38.86
N LEU A 86 2.45 -27.21 39.80
CA LEU A 86 3.22 -25.98 39.64
C LEU A 86 4.26 -26.09 38.50
N PHE A 87 5.00 -27.19 38.41
CA PHE A 87 5.95 -27.43 37.31
C PHE A 87 5.25 -27.50 35.95
N LYS A 88 4.07 -28.15 35.90
CA LYS A 88 3.25 -28.19 34.68
C LYS A 88 2.83 -26.78 34.29
N LEU A 89 2.32 -25.98 35.23
CA LEU A 89 1.91 -24.60 35.00
C LEU A 89 3.07 -23.73 34.49
N GLN A 90 4.26 -23.83 35.07
CA GLN A 90 5.44 -23.12 34.57
C GLN A 90 5.83 -23.56 33.14
N GLY A 91 5.78 -24.86 32.85
CA GLY A 91 6.09 -25.37 31.52
C GLY A 91 5.08 -24.91 30.46
N GLU A 92 3.80 -24.88 30.81
CA GLU A 92 2.74 -24.32 29.96
C GLU A 92 2.94 -22.82 29.76
N TYR A 93 3.20 -22.05 30.82
CA TYR A 93 3.47 -20.61 30.72
C TYR A 93 4.65 -20.31 29.78
N LEU A 94 5.77 -21.03 29.94
CA LEU A 94 6.95 -20.86 29.08
C LEU A 94 6.63 -21.17 27.62
N ARG A 95 5.98 -22.31 27.34
CA ARG A 95 5.58 -22.68 25.97
C ARG A 95 4.69 -21.61 25.35
N THR A 96 3.62 -21.24 26.05
CA THR A 96 2.64 -20.27 25.54
C THR A 96 3.26 -18.88 25.33
N SER A 97 4.19 -18.48 26.19
CA SER A 97 4.94 -17.23 26.04
C SER A 97 5.85 -17.23 24.81
N MET A 98 6.52 -18.36 24.52
CA MET A 98 7.34 -18.51 23.31
C MET A 98 6.48 -18.50 22.05
N ASP A 99 5.35 -19.21 22.05
CA ASP A 99 4.41 -19.20 20.93
C ASP A 99 3.89 -17.79 20.65
N ALA A 100 3.52 -17.05 21.70
CA ALA A 100 3.07 -15.66 21.58
C ALA A 100 4.16 -14.72 21.03
N LEU A 101 5.40 -14.86 21.50
CA LEU A 101 6.54 -14.06 21.03
C LEU A 101 6.82 -14.28 19.54
N VAL A 102 6.84 -15.55 19.11
CA VAL A 102 7.07 -15.92 17.70
C VAL A 102 5.95 -15.38 16.83
N ALA A 103 4.69 -15.54 17.26
CA ALA A 103 3.54 -15.03 16.53
C ALA A 103 3.56 -13.50 16.39
N GLU A 104 3.88 -12.78 17.48
CA GLU A 104 3.99 -11.31 17.47
C GLU A 104 5.08 -10.82 16.52
N THR A 105 6.27 -11.41 16.62
CA THR A 105 7.43 -11.03 15.82
C THR A 105 7.17 -11.27 14.33
N SER A 106 6.59 -12.43 13.99
CA SER A 106 6.26 -12.79 12.62
C SER A 106 5.23 -11.83 12.04
N ARG A 107 4.14 -11.57 12.77
CA ARG A 107 3.07 -10.66 12.34
C ARG A 107 3.57 -9.23 12.16
N SER A 108 4.39 -8.74 13.09
CA SER A 108 4.97 -7.39 13.02
C SER A 108 5.87 -7.20 11.79
N THR A 109 6.69 -8.21 11.50
CA THR A 109 7.58 -8.22 10.32
C THR A 109 6.79 -8.23 9.03
N GLU A 110 5.79 -9.11 8.91
CA GLU A 110 4.91 -9.19 7.74
C GLU A 110 4.15 -7.89 7.52
N ALA A 111 3.54 -7.34 8.57
CA ALA A 111 2.77 -6.09 8.50
C ALA A 111 3.65 -4.91 8.04
N THR A 112 4.89 -4.84 8.53
CA THR A 112 5.84 -3.79 8.15
C THR A 112 6.25 -3.90 6.68
N LEU A 113 6.65 -5.09 6.24
CA LEU A 113 7.06 -5.33 4.85
C LEU A 113 5.91 -5.05 3.87
N LYS A 114 4.70 -5.51 4.22
CA LYS A 114 3.50 -5.25 3.44
C LYS A 114 3.21 -3.76 3.34
N LEU A 115 3.25 -3.04 4.46
CA LEU A 115 3.00 -1.59 4.48
C LEU A 115 3.99 -0.82 3.60
N VAL A 116 5.29 -1.15 3.66
CA VAL A 116 6.30 -0.52 2.80
C VAL A 116 5.98 -0.76 1.32
N GLY A 117 5.59 -1.98 0.95
CA GLY A 117 5.17 -2.31 -0.41
C GLY A 117 3.94 -1.50 -0.84
N GLU A 118 2.90 -1.48 -0.01
CA GLU A 118 1.65 -0.75 -0.29
C GLU A 118 1.86 0.76 -0.40
N ILE A 119 2.76 1.36 0.40
CA ILE A 119 3.11 2.79 0.30
C ILE A 119 3.80 3.10 -1.02
N ALA A 120 4.69 2.22 -1.49
CA ALA A 120 5.46 2.43 -2.71
C ALA A 120 4.62 2.17 -3.99
N GLN A 121 3.60 1.32 -3.91
CA GLN A 121 2.83 0.85 -5.06
C GLN A 121 2.24 1.98 -5.93
N PRO A 122 1.61 3.05 -5.39
CA PRO A 122 1.07 4.13 -6.22
C PRO A 122 2.14 4.80 -7.07
N ILE A 123 3.34 5.01 -6.51
CA ILE A 123 4.47 5.62 -7.22
C ILE A 123 5.03 4.66 -8.26
N GLN A 124 5.17 3.37 -7.94
CA GLN A 124 5.59 2.36 -8.91
C GLN A 124 4.66 2.29 -10.12
N ASN A 125 3.34 2.43 -9.90
CA ASN A 125 2.36 2.50 -10.98
C ASN A 125 2.57 3.73 -11.88
N ARG A 126 2.96 4.88 -11.31
CA ARG A 126 3.31 6.08 -12.11
C ARG A 126 4.55 5.87 -12.96
N VAL A 127 5.57 5.21 -12.43
CA VAL A 127 6.77 4.85 -13.18
C VAL A 127 6.42 3.93 -14.35
N ALA A 128 5.57 2.94 -14.15
CA ALA A 128 5.12 2.04 -15.21
C ALA A 128 4.38 2.80 -16.33
N ILE A 129 3.47 3.71 -15.98
CA ILE A 129 2.76 4.56 -16.95
C ILE A 129 3.73 5.45 -17.73
N ALA A 130 4.73 6.04 -17.06
CA ALA A 130 5.74 6.86 -17.71
C ALA A 130 6.57 6.03 -18.71
N ALA A 131 7.00 4.83 -18.32
CA ALA A 131 7.74 3.92 -19.19
C ALA A 131 6.92 3.51 -20.43
N GLU A 132 5.62 3.26 -20.25
CA GLU A 132 4.73 2.95 -21.37
C GLU A 132 4.59 4.13 -22.33
N LYS A 133 4.43 5.36 -21.81
CA LYS A 133 4.36 6.58 -22.63
C LYS A 133 5.64 6.79 -23.46
N VAL A 134 6.82 6.57 -22.86
CA VAL A 134 8.11 6.63 -23.57
C VAL A 134 8.16 5.58 -24.68
N ARG A 135 7.72 4.34 -24.41
CA ARG A 135 7.67 3.29 -25.42
C ARG A 135 6.74 3.64 -26.58
N THR A 136 5.56 4.20 -26.31
CA THR A 136 4.60 4.57 -27.35
C THR A 136 5.01 5.80 -28.17
N ALA A 137 5.94 6.61 -27.66
CA ALA A 137 6.44 7.81 -28.32
C ALA A 137 7.72 7.57 -29.15
N ALA A 138 8.41 6.44 -28.92
CA ALA A 138 9.58 5.99 -29.68
C ALA A 138 9.17 5.18 -30.92
#